data_AF-A0A3A8HB31-F1
#
_entry.id   AF-A0A3A8HB31-F1
#
_cell.length_a   1.000
_cell.length_b   1.000
_cell.length_c   1.000
_cell.angle_alpha   90.00
_cell.angle_beta   90.00
_cell.angle_gamma   90.00
#
_symmetry.space_group_name_H-M   'P 1'
#
loop_
_entity.id
_entity.type
_entity.pdbx_description
1 polymer ?
#
loop_
_entity_poly.entity_id
_entity_poly.type
_entity_poly.pdbx_seq_one_letter_code
_entity_poly.pdbx_strand_id
1 'polypeptide(L)' 'MRTLKEQLLWVRTFAAVEELRLALLEWAHRYNEHGLLERHHFLSPSQARRELMQSRQAA' A
#
# COMPACT_ATOMS: atom_id res chain seq x y z
N MET A 1 -9.15 -8.59 -4.40
CA MET A 1 -8.26 -7.43 -4.21
C MET A 1 -6.97 -7.68 -4.98
N ARG A 2 -6.59 -6.83 -5.95
CA ARG A 2 -5.33 -6.96 -6.68
C ARG A 2 -4.16 -6.38 -5.87
N THR A 3 -3.05 -7.09 -5.86
CA THR A 3 -1.88 -6.84 -4.99
C THR A 3 -0.69 -6.30 -5.81
N LEU A 4 0.39 -5.90 -5.13
CA LEU A 4 1.62 -5.38 -5.74
C LEU A 4 2.12 -6.19 -6.95
N LYS A 5 2.07 -7.52 -6.85
CA LYS A 5 2.49 -8.40 -7.95
C LYS A 5 1.64 -8.21 -9.19
N GLU A 6 0.32 -8.22 -9.01
CA GLU A 6 -0.66 -8.11 -10.11
C GLU A 6 -0.74 -6.71 -10.72
N GLN A 7 -0.50 -5.65 -9.94
CA GLN A 7 -0.64 -4.27 -10.40
C GLN A 7 0.67 -3.63 -10.85
N LEU A 8 1.81 -4.21 -10.50
CA LEU A 8 3.11 -3.63 -10.85
C LEU A 8 4.06 -4.65 -11.48
N LEU A 9 4.34 -5.75 -10.79
CA LEU A 9 5.42 -6.66 -11.18
C LEU A 9 5.06 -7.57 -12.37
N TRP A 10 3.78 -7.84 -12.59
CA TRP A 10 3.30 -8.67 -13.69
C TRP A 10 2.91 -7.87 -14.94
N VAL A 11 2.67 -6.56 -14.79
CA VAL A 11 2.23 -5.68 -15.89
C VAL A 11 3.37 -4.91 -16.54
N ARG A 12 4.53 -4.83 -15.88
CA ARG A 12 5.69 -4.07 -16.33
C ARG A 12 6.98 -4.78 -15.93
N THR A 13 7.93 -4.83 -16.87
CA THR A 13 9.32 -5.20 -16.60
C THR A 13 10.17 -3.94 -16.35
N PHE A 14 11.26 -4.11 -15.62
CA PHE A 14 12.18 -3.03 -15.26
C PHE A 14 13.58 -3.39 -15.73
N ALA A 15 14.29 -2.43 -16.32
CA ALA A 15 15.64 -2.65 -16.83
C ALA A 15 16.69 -2.53 -15.71
N ALA A 16 16.37 -1.74 -14.68
CA ALA A 16 17.22 -1.54 -13.52
C ALA A 16 16.46 -1.66 -12.20
N VAL A 17 17.19 -2.03 -11.15
CA VAL A 17 16.65 -2.12 -9.78
C VAL A 17 16.16 -0.76 -9.28
N GLU A 18 16.80 0.34 -9.69
CA GLU A 18 16.39 1.67 -9.26
C GLU A 18 15.04 2.09 -9.86
N GLU A 19 14.77 1.73 -11.11
CA GLU A 19 13.45 1.95 -11.72
C GLU A 19 12.36 1.17 -10.98
N LEU A 20 12.66 -0.08 -10.61
CA LEU A 20 11.77 -0.90 -9.79
C LEU A 20 11.55 -0.25 -8.42
N ARG A 21 12.61 0.26 -7.77
CA ARG A 21 12.52 0.93 -6.47
C ARG A 21 11.60 2.14 -6.51
N LEU A 22 11.76 3.02 -7.50
CA LEU A 22 10.93 4.20 -7.68
C LEU A 22 9.46 3.82 -7.92
N ALA A 23 9.23 2.83 -8.80
CA ALA A 23 7.88 2.35 -9.09
C ALA A 23 7.22 1.70 -7.87
N LEU A 24 7.98 0.99 -7.04
CA LEU A 24 7.50 0.43 -5.77
C LEU A 24 7.13 1.51 -4.77
N LEU A 25 7.91 2.58 -4.65
CA LEU A 25 7.62 3.71 -3.76
C LEU A 25 6.33 4.42 -4.18
N GLU A 26 6.17 4.69 -5.48
CA GLU A 26 4.97 5.32 -6.02
C GLU A 26 3.74 4.41 -5.82
N TRP A 27 3.86 3.12 -6.12
CA TRP A 27 2.80 2.15 -5.89
C TRP A 27 2.42 2.09 -4.40
N ALA A 28 3.42 2.02 -3.52
CA ALA A 28 3.19 1.97 -2.07
C ALA A 28 2.48 3.24 -1.58
N HIS A 29 2.83 4.42 -2.08
CA HIS A 29 2.14 5.66 -1.74
C HIS A 29 0.65 5.59 -2.15
N ARG A 30 0.37 5.30 -3.43
CA ARG A 30 -1.01 5.21 -3.94
C ARG A 30 -1.83 4.15 -3.21
N TYR A 31 -1.25 2.98 -2.98
CA TYR A 31 -1.92 1.87 -2.32
C TYR A 31 -2.19 2.17 -0.83
N ASN A 32 -1.23 2.76 -0.12
CA ASN A 32 -1.42 3.10 1.29
C ASN A 32 -2.49 4.18 1.51
N GLU A 33 -2.64 5.10 0.56
CA GLU A 33 -3.60 6.20 0.66
C GLU A 33 -5.00 5.81 0.17
N HIS A 34 -5.10 5.07 -0.95
CA HIS A 34 -6.38 4.84 -1.63
C HIS A 34 -6.85 3.38 -1.63
N GLY A 35 -6.00 2.43 -1.24
CA GLY A 35 -6.34 1.02 -1.24
C GLY A 35 -7.31 0.68 -0.11
N LEU A 36 -8.62 0.64 -0.36
CA LEU A 36 -9.59 0.23 0.65
C LEU A 36 -9.48 -1.27 0.90
N LEU A 37 -9.26 -1.65 2.15
CA LEU A 37 -9.13 -3.03 2.56
C LEU A 37 -10.39 -3.48 3.30
N GLU A 38 -11.13 -4.43 2.73
CA GLU A 38 -12.34 -5.01 3.37
C GLU A 38 -12.05 -5.54 4.77
N ARG A 39 -10.91 -6.21 4.97
CA ARG A 39 -10.44 -6.70 6.29
C ARG A 39 -10.20 -5.62 7.33
N HIS A 40 -10.10 -4.35 6.93
CA HIS A 40 -9.94 -3.20 7.80
C HIS A 40 -11.15 -2.27 7.68
N HIS A 41 -12.36 -2.80 7.52
CA HIS A 41 -13.59 -2.00 7.44
C HIS A 41 -13.58 -0.96 6.31
N PHE A 42 -12.95 -1.30 5.18
CA PHE A 42 -12.76 -0.39 4.04
C PHE A 42 -11.88 0.82 4.36
N LEU A 43 -11.05 0.76 5.39
CA LEU A 43 -10.02 1.76 5.63
C LEU A 43 -8.84 1.52 4.69
N SER A 44 -8.19 2.62 4.30
CA SER A 44 -6.87 2.56 3.70
C SER A 44 -5.85 2.05 4.73
N PRO A 45 -4.72 1.45 4.30
CA PRO A 45 -3.65 1.08 5.22
C PRO A 45 -3.16 2.24 6.08
N SER A 46 -3.14 3.48 5.55
CA SER A 46 -2.73 4.64 6.34
C SER A 46 -3.77 5.01 7.40
N GLN A 47 -5.06 4.92 7.09
CA GLN A 47 -6.15 5.10 8.05
C GLN A 47 -6.12 4.03 9.14
N ALA A 48 -6.05 2.75 8.78
CA ALA A 48 -6.00 1.64 9.73
C ALA A 48 -4.80 1.75 10.69
N ARG A 49 -3.63 2.20 10.20
CA ARG A 49 -2.46 2.48 11.05
C ARG A 49 -2.70 3.63 12.03
N ARG A 50 -3.37 4.70 11.61
CA ARG A 50 -3.70 5.83 12.51
C ARG A 50 -4.65 5.38 13.62
N GLU A 51 -5.69 4.63 13.29
CA GLU A 51 -6.63 4.11 14.29
C GLU A 51 -5.95 3.17 15.30
N LEU A 52 -5.06 2.29 14.84
CA LEU A 52 -4.28 1.43 15.73
C LEU A 52 -3.37 2.23 16.67
N MET A 53 -2.74 3.30 16.17
CA MET A 53 -1.89 4.15 17.01
C MET A 53 -2.71 4.92 18.05
N GLN A 54 -3.90 5.40 17.67
CA GLN A 54 -4.81 6.06 18.60
C GLN A 54 -5.32 5.11 19.69
N SER A 55 -5.71 3.88 19.33
CA SER A 55 -6.16 2.90 20.31
C SER A 55 -5.04 2.47 21.27
N ARG A 56 -3.79 2.38 20.79
CA ARG A 56 -2.62 2.09 21.63
C ARG A 56 -2.21 3.26 22.54
N GLN A 57 -2.55 4.50 22.22
CA GLN A 57 -2.32 5.66 23.08
C GLN A 57 -3.39 5.85 24.15
N ALA A 58 -4.60 5.33 23.91
CA ALA A 58 -5.74 5.43 24.83
C ALA A 58 -5.79 4.28 25.87
N ALA A 59 -4.90 3.29 25.77
CA ALA A 59 -4.79 2.12 26.64
C ALA A 59 -3.56 2.22 27.55
#